data_AF-A0A7Z0Q0Q6-F1
#
_entry.id   AF-A0A7Z0Q0Q6-F1
#
_cell.length_a   1.000
_cell.length_b   1.000
_cell.length_c   1.000
_cell.angle_alpha   90.00
_cell.angle_beta   90.00
_cell.angle_gamma   90.00
#
_symmetry.space_group_name_H-M   'P 1'
#
loop_
_entity.id
_entity.type
_entity.pdbx_description
1 polymer ?
#
loop_
_entity_poly.entity_id
_entity_poly.type
_entity_poly.pdbx_seq_one_letter_code
_entity_poly.pdbx_strand_id
1 'polypeptide(L)'
;MRRLFPVTQETATPAAAADREWTLDELADAYAYPTHPTDPQGGPGSREPWLRANMVSTLDGAAQHDGRSHPISSAADMRIFGTLRALADVVVVGAETVRQEGYRPARARKEFAARREASGQAPAPAIAVVSAGLELDFSLPLFTSPTTPTLILTGAAADPHRV
;
A
#
# COMPACT_ATOMS: atom_id res chain seq x y z
N MET A 1 -21.73 -5.15 6.60
CA MET A 1 -20.44 -5.50 7.25
C MET A 1 -20.56 -5.19 8.74
N ARG A 2 -20.61 -6.19 9.65
CA ARG A 2 -20.81 -5.93 11.10
C ARG A 2 -19.48 -5.59 11.78
N ARG A 3 -19.41 -4.43 12.44
CA ARG A 3 -18.25 -3.90 13.18
C ARG A 3 -18.05 -4.67 14.49
N LEU A 4 -16.81 -5.09 14.78
CA LEU A 4 -16.44 -5.94 15.93
C LEU A 4 -15.51 -5.27 16.95
N PHE A 5 -15.28 -3.95 16.90
CA PHE A 5 -14.47 -3.25 17.90
C PHE A 5 -15.23 -2.08 18.54
N PRO A 6 -15.14 -1.88 19.87
CA PRO A 6 -15.74 -0.75 20.55
C PRO A 6 -14.96 0.51 20.17
N VAL A 7 -15.63 1.42 19.46
CA VAL A 7 -15.10 2.76 19.17
C VAL A 7 -15.29 3.60 20.43
N THR A 8 -14.21 4.06 21.06
CA THR A 8 -14.27 4.88 22.29
C THR A 8 -14.66 6.33 22.03
N GLN A 9 -14.75 6.77 20.77
CA GLN A 9 -15.42 8.01 20.37
C GLN A 9 -16.31 7.76 19.17
N GLU A 10 -17.61 7.97 19.34
CA GLU A 10 -18.63 7.84 18.31
C GLU A 10 -18.46 8.96 17.27
N THR A 11 -17.64 8.76 16.25
CA THR A 11 -17.40 9.78 15.19
C THR A 11 -18.39 9.68 14.02
N ALA A 12 -19.57 9.08 14.18
CA ALA A 12 -20.51 8.96 13.05
C ALA A 12 -21.96 9.25 13.45
N THR A 13 -22.49 10.35 12.92
CA THR A 13 -23.93 10.63 12.91
C THR A 13 -24.66 9.49 12.17
N PRO A 14 -25.78 8.95 12.68
CA PRO A 14 -26.44 7.74 12.14
C PRO A 14 -26.88 7.81 10.66
N ALA A 15 -26.98 9.01 10.09
CA ALA A 15 -27.43 9.23 8.72
C ALA A 15 -26.39 8.89 7.63
N ALA A 16 -25.12 8.66 7.97
CA ALA A 16 -24.03 8.53 7.00
C ALA A 16 -23.73 7.08 6.53
N ALA A 17 -24.34 6.05 7.13
CA ALA A 17 -24.01 4.66 6.82
C ALA A 17 -25.25 3.85 6.41
N ALA A 18 -25.74 4.07 5.18
CA ALA A 18 -26.61 3.10 4.54
C ALA A 18 -25.83 1.78 4.37
N ASP A 19 -26.45 0.63 4.70
CA ASP A 19 -25.85 -0.71 4.52
C ASP A 19 -25.79 -1.06 3.03
N ARG A 20 -24.80 -0.49 2.34
CA ARG A 20 -24.50 -0.71 0.93
C ARG A 20 -23.00 -0.83 0.72
N GLU A 21 -22.61 -1.38 -0.42
CA GLU A 21 -21.22 -1.40 -0.82
C GLU A 21 -20.73 0.02 -1.17
N TRP A 22 -19.52 0.34 -0.72
CA TRP A 22 -18.86 1.61 -1.05
C TRP A 22 -18.15 1.50 -2.40
N THR A 23 -18.25 2.54 -3.21
CA THR A 23 -17.49 2.65 -4.47
C THR A 23 -15.99 2.77 -4.19
N LEU A 24 -15.17 2.56 -5.22
CA LEU A 24 -13.72 2.73 -5.07
C LEU A 24 -13.34 4.19 -4.78
N ASP A 25 -14.09 5.17 -5.31
CA ASP A 25 -13.87 6.58 -5.01
C ASP A 25 -14.24 6.93 -3.57
N GLU A 26 -15.36 6.39 -3.06
CA GLU A 26 -15.74 6.57 -1.65
C GLU A 26 -14.69 5.96 -0.71
N LEU A 27 -14.17 4.77 -1.04
CA LEU A 27 -13.04 4.19 -0.31
C LEU A 27 -11.79 5.06 -0.44
N ALA A 28 -11.51 5.60 -1.62
CA ALA A 28 -10.34 6.44 -1.88
C ALA A 28 -10.38 7.73 -1.04
N ASP A 29 -11.55 8.35 -0.92
CA ASP A 29 -11.75 9.55 -0.12
C ASP A 29 -11.67 9.25 1.38
N ALA A 30 -12.28 8.15 1.83
CA ALA A 30 -12.21 7.72 3.23
C ALA A 30 -10.77 7.39 3.69
N TYR A 31 -9.93 6.92 2.76
CA TYR A 31 -8.51 6.61 3.01
C TYR A 31 -7.54 7.63 2.40
N ALA A 32 -8.01 8.85 2.08
CA ALA A 32 -7.14 9.90 1.57
C ALA A 32 -6.02 10.22 2.57
N TYR A 33 -4.86 10.66 2.08
CA TYR A 33 -3.80 11.14 2.94
C TYR A 33 -4.19 12.52 3.52
N PRO A 34 -3.81 12.84 4.77
CA PRO A 34 -4.11 14.13 5.34
C PRO A 34 -3.47 15.26 4.53
N THR A 35 -4.23 16.34 4.31
CA THR A 35 -3.66 17.59 3.78
C THR A 35 -2.99 18.32 4.93
N HIS A 36 -1.67 18.16 5.07
CA HIS A 36 -0.92 19.02 5.97
C HIS A 36 -0.77 20.40 5.33
N PRO A 37 -1.09 21.51 6.05
CA PRO A 37 -0.62 22.82 5.65
C PRO A 37 0.89 22.71 5.49
N THR A 38 1.40 23.12 4.33
CA THR A 38 2.83 23.09 3.96
C THR A 38 3.71 23.38 5.17
N ASP A 39 4.69 22.51 5.43
CA ASP A 39 5.74 22.74 6.42
C ASP A 39 6.27 24.17 6.27
N PRO A 40 6.23 25.02 7.33
CA PRO A 40 6.79 26.37 7.25
C PRO A 40 8.30 26.40 6.95
N GLN A 41 9.01 25.27 7.05
CA GLN A 41 10.41 25.10 6.64
C GLN A 41 10.57 24.44 5.26
N GLY A 42 9.47 23.95 4.68
CA GLY A 42 9.43 23.31 3.39
C GLY A 42 9.29 24.31 2.25
N GLY A 43 10.15 24.20 1.23
CA GLY A 43 10.00 24.99 0.00
C GLY A 43 8.64 24.76 -0.68
N PRO A 44 8.17 25.69 -1.53
CA PRO A 44 6.92 25.52 -2.27
C PRO A 44 6.93 24.19 -3.04
N GLY A 45 5.97 23.31 -2.73
CA GLY A 45 5.84 21.97 -3.32
C GLY A 45 6.33 20.80 -2.45
N SER A 46 6.87 21.06 -1.26
CA SER A 46 7.21 19.98 -0.31
C SER A 46 5.93 19.35 0.30
N ARG A 47 5.65 18.11 -0.07
CA ARG A 47 4.69 17.27 0.65
C ARG A 47 5.41 16.62 1.83
N GLU A 48 4.84 16.72 3.02
CA GLU A 48 5.35 15.98 4.16
C GLU A 48 5.21 14.47 3.88
N PRO A 49 6.27 13.66 4.06
CA PRO A 49 6.19 12.23 3.81
C PRO A 49 5.23 11.58 4.80
N TRP A 50 4.24 10.83 4.28
CA TRP A 50 3.30 10.09 5.11
C TRP A 50 3.51 8.58 4.97
N LEU A 51 3.73 7.90 6.09
CA LEU A 51 3.85 6.45 6.15
C LEU A 51 2.56 5.81 6.67
N ARG A 52 2.00 4.86 5.91
CA ARG A 52 0.85 4.04 6.30
C ARG A 52 1.23 2.57 6.31
N ALA A 53 0.96 1.89 7.42
CA ALA A 53 0.97 0.43 7.48
C ALA A 53 -0.44 -0.12 7.20
N ASN A 54 -0.54 -1.18 6.41
CA ASN A 54 -1.79 -1.91 6.15
C ASN A 54 -1.53 -3.40 6.38
N MET A 55 -2.22 -3.99 7.36
CA MET A 55 -2.01 -5.37 7.80
C MET A 55 -3.37 -6.04 8.03
N VAL A 56 -3.38 -7.37 7.94
CA VAL A 56 -4.50 -8.22 8.33
C VAL A 56 -4.02 -9.21 9.40
N SER A 57 -4.89 -9.53 10.35
CA SER A 57 -4.62 -10.53 11.38
C SER A 57 -5.86 -11.37 11.64
N THR A 58 -5.65 -12.62 12.06
CA THR A 58 -6.68 -13.43 12.71
C THR A 58 -7.05 -12.84 14.08
N LEU A 59 -8.10 -13.39 14.70
CA LEU A 59 -8.58 -12.94 16.01
C LEU A 59 -7.54 -13.14 17.13
N ASP A 60 -6.72 -14.18 17.02
CA ASP A 60 -5.61 -14.50 17.92
C ASP A 60 -4.29 -13.82 17.54
N GLY A 61 -4.29 -12.95 16.52
CA GLY A 61 -3.15 -12.12 16.16
C GLY A 61 -2.16 -12.75 15.17
N ALA A 62 -2.48 -13.89 14.56
CA ALA A 62 -1.65 -14.45 13.50
C ALA A 62 -1.73 -13.59 12.23
N ALA A 63 -0.58 -13.26 11.66
CA ALA A 63 -0.48 -12.45 10.43
C ALA A 63 -0.53 -13.29 9.14
N GLN A 64 -0.50 -14.61 9.25
CA GLN A 64 -0.46 -15.53 8.11
C GLN A 64 -1.04 -16.91 8.46
N HIS A 65 -1.50 -17.60 7.43
CA HIS A 65 -1.85 -19.02 7.45
C HIS A 65 -1.10 -19.71 6.32
N ASP A 66 -0.38 -20.79 6.63
CA ASP A 66 0.52 -21.49 5.69
C ASP A 66 1.49 -20.55 4.95
N GLY A 67 2.11 -19.63 5.70
CA GLY A 67 3.14 -18.70 5.19
C GLY A 67 2.62 -17.54 4.34
N ARG A 68 1.30 -17.38 4.21
CA ARG A 68 0.68 -16.32 3.40
C ARG A 68 -0.40 -15.57 4.14
N SER A 69 -0.58 -14.29 3.81
CA SER A 69 -1.66 -13.46 4.40
C SER A 69 -2.98 -13.62 3.66
N HIS A 70 -2.96 -14.01 2.38
CA HIS A 70 -4.18 -14.11 1.57
C HIS A 70 -5.29 -15.03 2.16
N PRO A 71 -4.98 -16.20 2.77
CA PRO A 71 -6.02 -17.07 3.32
C PRO A 71 -6.79 -16.47 4.50
N ILE A 72 -6.25 -15.45 5.17
CA ILE A 72 -6.90 -14.76 6.29
C ILE A 72 -7.56 -13.43 5.87
N SER A 73 -7.54 -13.12 4.57
CA SER A 73 -8.19 -11.95 3.97
C SER A 73 -9.63 -12.24 3.54
N SER A 74 -10.38 -11.18 3.24
CA SER A 74 -11.73 -11.25 2.66
C SER A 74 -11.83 -10.43 1.37
N ALA A 75 -12.93 -10.58 0.62
CA ALA A 75 -13.17 -9.75 -0.56
C ALA A 75 -13.20 -8.24 -0.23
N ALA A 76 -13.74 -7.87 0.93
CA ALA A 76 -13.77 -6.48 1.38
C ALA A 76 -12.37 -5.98 1.75
N ASP A 77 -11.56 -6.80 2.43
CA ASP A 77 -10.16 -6.50 2.70
C ASP A 77 -9.37 -6.29 1.41
N MET A 78 -9.55 -7.14 0.40
CA MET A 78 -8.88 -7.00 -0.90
C MET A 78 -9.27 -5.72 -1.65
N ARG A 79 -10.52 -5.26 -1.50
CA ARG A 79 -10.94 -3.95 -2.04
C ARG A 79 -10.19 -2.81 -1.37
N ILE A 80 -10.11 -2.82 -0.04
CA ILE A 80 -9.38 -1.81 0.73
C ILE A 80 -7.89 -1.88 0.39
N PHE A 81 -7.26 -3.06 0.44
CA PHE A 81 -5.87 -3.29 0.06
C PHE A 81 -5.55 -2.72 -1.33
N GLY A 82 -6.41 -2.99 -2.32
CA GLY A 82 -6.26 -2.46 -3.67
C GLY A 82 -6.38 -0.93 -3.73
N THR A 83 -7.32 -0.33 -2.98
CA THR A 83 -7.49 1.13 -2.90
C THR A 83 -6.28 1.80 -2.25
N LEU A 84 -5.81 1.28 -1.12
CA LEU A 84 -4.65 1.83 -0.40
C LEU A 84 -3.39 1.83 -1.28
N ARG A 85 -3.17 0.75 -2.04
CA ARG A 85 -2.06 0.70 -3.01
C ARG A 85 -2.23 1.69 -4.16
N ALA A 86 -3.46 1.92 -4.61
CA ALA A 86 -3.73 2.87 -5.69
C ALA A 86 -3.55 4.34 -5.27
N LEU A 87 -3.71 4.63 -3.97
CA LEU A 87 -3.44 5.95 -3.39
C LEU A 87 -1.96 6.20 -3.12
N ALA A 88 -1.17 5.15 -2.85
CA ALA A 88 0.23 5.28 -2.50
C ALA A 88 1.11 5.78 -3.67
N ASP A 89 2.16 6.52 -3.34
CA ASP A 89 3.26 6.80 -4.27
C ASP A 89 4.20 5.60 -4.38
N VAL A 90 4.48 4.97 -3.22
CA VAL A 90 5.40 3.84 -3.08
C VAL A 90 4.80 2.81 -2.15
N VAL A 91 4.85 1.53 -2.55
CA VAL A 91 4.53 0.40 -1.68
C VAL A 91 5.83 -0.21 -1.19
N VAL A 92 6.10 -0.07 0.11
CA VAL A 92 7.28 -0.66 0.77
C VAL A 92 6.95 -2.09 1.21
N VAL A 93 7.85 -3.03 0.90
CA VAL A 93 7.69 -4.44 1.23
C VAL A 93 9.04 -5.08 1.56
N GLY A 94 9.06 -6.01 2.52
CA GLY A 94 10.27 -6.78 2.84
C GLY A 94 10.56 -7.86 1.79
N ALA A 95 11.83 -8.17 1.58
CA ALA A 95 12.27 -9.18 0.61
C ALA A 95 11.67 -10.59 0.84
N GLU A 96 11.49 -11.00 2.10
CA GLU A 96 10.88 -12.30 2.40
C GLU A 96 9.42 -12.36 1.92
N THR A 97 8.63 -11.32 2.19
CA THR A 97 7.26 -11.21 1.70
C THR A 97 7.21 -11.22 0.17
N VAL A 98 8.15 -10.54 -0.49
CA VAL A 98 8.25 -10.55 -1.97
C VAL A 98 8.42 -11.97 -2.51
N ARG A 99 9.28 -12.78 -1.86
CA ARG A 99 9.53 -14.18 -2.25
C ARG A 99 8.31 -15.07 -1.98
N GLN A 100 7.75 -15.02 -0.78
CA GLN A 100 6.65 -15.90 -0.36
C GLN A 100 5.35 -15.60 -1.11
N GLU A 101 5.05 -14.33 -1.37
CA GLU A 101 3.80 -13.89 -1.98
C GLU A 101 3.90 -13.70 -3.50
N GLY A 102 5.07 -13.98 -4.11
CA GLY A 102 5.26 -13.88 -5.56
C GLY A 102 4.95 -12.49 -6.12
N TYR A 103 5.49 -11.45 -5.48
CA TYR A 103 5.18 -10.06 -5.82
C TYR A 103 5.44 -9.76 -7.30
N ARG A 104 4.54 -8.96 -7.88
CA ARG A 104 4.60 -8.48 -9.27
C ARG A 104 4.59 -6.96 -9.28
N PRO A 105 4.96 -6.32 -10.41
CA PRO A 105 4.83 -4.87 -10.53
C PRO A 105 3.41 -4.42 -10.22
N ALA A 106 3.29 -3.24 -9.62
CA ALA A 106 2.00 -2.60 -9.47
C ALA A 106 1.38 -2.33 -10.84
N ARG A 107 0.08 -2.61 -10.97
CA ARG A 107 -0.66 -2.36 -12.21
C ARG A 107 -1.28 -0.98 -12.17
N ALA A 108 -1.23 -0.27 -13.30
CA ALA A 108 -2.02 0.94 -13.50
C ALA A 108 -3.51 0.57 -13.50
N ARG A 109 -4.26 1.06 -12.51
CA ARG A 109 -5.69 0.79 -12.34
C ARG A 109 -6.47 1.92 -13.00
N LYS A 110 -7.31 1.59 -13.99
CA LYS A 110 -8.07 2.58 -14.76
C LYS A 110 -8.97 3.42 -13.87
N GLU A 111 -9.53 2.81 -12.83
CA GLU A 111 -10.42 3.45 -11.85
C GLU A 111 -9.71 4.56 -11.06
N PHE A 112 -8.38 4.51 -10.96
CA PHE A 112 -7.58 5.50 -10.22
C PHE A 112 -6.75 6.42 -11.12
N ALA A 113 -6.80 6.24 -12.44
CA ALA A 113 -5.93 6.97 -13.37
C ALA A 113 -6.09 8.50 -13.25
N ALA A 114 -7.33 8.99 -13.29
CA ALA A 114 -7.63 10.42 -13.17
C ALA A 114 -7.21 10.99 -11.80
N ARG A 115 -7.41 10.23 -10.71
CA ARG A 115 -7.01 10.65 -9.36
C ARG A 115 -5.49 10.77 -9.24
N ARG A 116 -4.76 9.79 -9.77
CA ARG A 116 -3.29 9.76 -9.74
C ARG A 116 -2.71 10.90 -10.56
N GLU A 117 -3.26 11.15 -11.75
CA GLU A 117 -2.90 12.28 -12.60
C GLU A 117 -3.14 13.62 -11.89
N ALA A 118 -4.33 13.82 -11.32
CA ALA A 118 -4.67 15.03 -10.56
C ALA A 118 -3.75 15.26 -9.34
N SER A 119 -3.17 14.18 -8.80
CA SER A 119 -2.24 14.23 -7.67
C SER A 119 -0.76 14.33 -8.10
N GLY A 120 -0.48 14.32 -9.40
CA GLY A 120 0.89 14.33 -9.96
C GLY A 120 1.65 13.02 -9.73
N GLN A 121 0.95 11.90 -9.53
CA GLN A 121 1.53 10.59 -9.27
C GLN A 121 1.82 9.84 -10.58
N ALA A 122 2.79 8.92 -10.55
CA ALA A 122 3.02 7.99 -11.65
C ALA A 122 1.78 7.11 -11.92
N PRO A 123 1.61 6.48 -13.10
CA PRO A 123 0.42 5.66 -13.41
C PRO A 123 0.14 4.49 -12.45
N ALA A 124 1.18 4.00 -11.77
CA ALA A 124 1.11 2.98 -10.71
C ALA A 124 2.08 3.35 -9.58
N PRO A 125 1.89 2.86 -8.34
CA PRO A 125 2.89 3.05 -7.29
C PRO A 125 4.19 2.32 -7.63
N ALA A 126 5.33 2.88 -7.23
CA ALA A 126 6.58 2.13 -7.23
C ALA A 126 6.50 1.00 -6.19
N ILE A 127 7.20 -0.11 -6.41
CA ILE A 127 7.45 -1.11 -5.38
C ILE A 127 8.84 -0.86 -4.82
N ALA A 128 8.96 -0.65 -3.51
CA ALA A 128 10.24 -0.55 -2.82
C ALA A 128 10.49 -1.81 -2.00
N VAL A 129 11.47 -2.61 -2.43
CA VAL A 129 11.85 -3.85 -1.76
C VAL A 129 12.96 -3.55 -0.76
N VAL A 130 12.70 -3.79 0.52
CA VAL A 130 13.70 -3.67 1.58
C VAL A 130 14.40 -5.02 1.74
N SER A 131 15.72 -5.03 1.53
CA SER A 131 16.54 -6.24 1.61
C SER A 131 17.95 -5.92 2.08
N ALA A 132 18.42 -6.55 3.15
CA ALA A 132 19.81 -6.43 3.59
C ALA A 132 20.76 -7.38 2.82
N GLY A 133 20.30 -8.60 2.53
CA GLY A 133 21.12 -9.64 1.89
C GLY A 133 21.05 -9.66 0.36
N LEU A 134 20.14 -8.91 -0.25
CA LEU A 134 19.91 -8.85 -1.70
C LEU A 134 19.65 -10.22 -2.36
N GLU A 135 19.18 -11.21 -1.58
CA GLU A 135 18.75 -12.54 -2.06
C GLU A 135 17.41 -12.42 -2.81
N LEU A 136 17.46 -11.83 -4.00
CA LEU A 136 16.32 -11.55 -4.88
C LEU A 136 16.58 -12.16 -6.25
N ASP A 137 15.54 -12.75 -6.83
CA ASP A 137 15.59 -13.22 -8.21
C ASP A 137 15.23 -12.07 -9.17
N PHE A 138 16.28 -11.42 -9.71
CA PHE A 138 16.15 -10.31 -10.64
C PHE A 138 15.58 -10.69 -12.01
N SER A 139 15.40 -11.98 -12.31
CA SER A 139 14.71 -12.42 -13.52
C SER A 139 13.19 -12.28 -13.42
N LEU A 140 12.65 -12.12 -12.20
CA LEU A 140 11.22 -12.04 -11.97
C LEU A 140 10.60 -10.77 -12.59
N PRO A 141 9.32 -10.83 -13.01
CA PRO A 141 8.61 -9.69 -13.60
C PRO A 141 8.62 -8.42 -12.75
N LEU A 142 8.76 -8.55 -11.42
CA LEU A 142 8.91 -7.43 -10.50
C LEU A 142 10.06 -6.51 -10.89
N PHE A 143 11.15 -7.07 -11.42
CA PHE A 143 12.36 -6.33 -11.78
C PHE A 143 12.47 -6.12 -13.30
N THR A 144 11.96 -7.04 -14.11
CA THR A 144 12.16 -7.03 -15.57
C THR A 144 11.06 -6.32 -16.36
N SER A 145 9.88 -6.06 -15.79
CA SER A 145 8.77 -5.43 -16.52
C SER A 145 7.89 -4.47 -15.68
N PRO A 146 8.46 -3.58 -14.86
CA PRO A 146 7.65 -2.67 -14.06
C PRO A 146 7.16 -1.43 -14.84
N THR A 147 5.90 -1.05 -14.65
CA THR A 147 5.35 0.22 -15.18
C THR A 147 5.99 1.43 -14.49
N THR A 148 6.31 1.30 -13.21
CA THR A 148 7.03 2.29 -12.41
C THR A 148 8.23 1.58 -11.79
N PRO A 149 9.48 2.08 -11.97
CA PRO A 149 10.68 1.36 -11.56
C PRO A 149 10.61 0.81 -10.14
N THR A 150 10.99 -0.45 -9.99
CA THR A 150 11.13 -1.09 -8.68
C THR A 150 12.38 -0.52 -7.99
N LEU A 151 12.22 -0.09 -6.75
CA LEU A 151 13.30 0.43 -5.91
C LEU A 151 13.82 -0.70 -5.02
N ILE A 152 15.14 -0.77 -4.83
CA ILE A 152 15.76 -1.67 -3.86
C ILE A 152 16.37 -0.81 -2.77
N LEU A 153 15.91 -1.03 -1.56
CA LEU A 153 16.38 -0.34 -0.36
C LEU A 153 17.25 -1.33 0.42
N THR A 154 18.56 -1.04 0.46
CA THR A 154 19.55 -1.89 1.11
C THR A 154 20.44 -1.08 2.06
N GLY A 155 21.18 -1.78 2.92
CA GLY A 155 22.14 -1.17 3.84
C GLY A 155 23.48 -0.89 3.17
N ALA A 156 24.24 0.06 3.71
CA ALA A 156 25.58 0.39 3.22
C ALA A 156 26.58 -0.78 3.30
N ALA A 157 26.28 -1.80 4.10
CA ALA A 157 27.09 -3.01 4.25
C ALA A 157 26.69 -4.14 3.27
N ALA A 158 25.78 -3.88 2.33
CA ALA A 158 25.39 -4.88 1.34
C ALA A 158 26.57 -5.25 0.44
N ASP A 159 26.63 -6.53 0.05
CA ASP A 159 27.67 -7.04 -0.85
C ASP A 159 27.58 -6.31 -2.21
N PRO A 160 28.62 -5.57 -2.63
CA PRO A 160 28.60 -4.81 -3.87
C PRO A 160 28.51 -5.69 -5.12
N HIS A 161 28.81 -6.99 -5.03
CA HIS A 161 28.62 -7.92 -6.15
C HIS A 161 27.17 -8.34 -6.34
N ARG A 162 26.27 -7.91 -5.46
CA ARG A 162 24.82 -8.17 -5.50
C ARG A 162 23.98 -6.91 -5.74
N VAL A 163 24.63 -5.76 -5.95
CA VAL A 163 24.03 -4.45 -6.24
C VAL A 163 24.11 -4.17 -7.74
#